data_AF-A0A7W6LFY8-F1
#
_entry.id   AF-A0A7W6LFY8-F1
#
_cell.length_a   1.000
_cell.length_b   1.000
_cell.length_c   1.000
_cell.angle_alpha   90.00
_cell.angle_beta   90.00
_cell.angle_gamma   90.00
#
_symmetry.space_group_name_H-M   'P 1'
#
loop_
_entity.id
_entity.type
_entity.pdbx_description
1 polymer ?
#
loop_
_entity_poly.entity_id
_entity_poly.type
_entity_poly.pdbx_seq_one_letter_code
_entity_poly.pdbx_strand_id
1 'polypeptide(L)' 'MHSKQIRRPVGPAQLTLLQQVFDTACQQYQISKDSPDGEALALILVNSLQKGMDEKEALAALAEAMAQSR' A
#
# COMPACT_ATOMS: atom_id res chain seq x y z
N MET A 1 -14.03 -17.02 -19.81
CA MET A 1 -14.12 -17.52 -18.41
C MET A 1 -13.60 -16.41 -17.50
N HIS A 2 -14.46 -15.74 -16.75
CA HIS A 2 -14.03 -14.68 -15.83
C HIS A 2 -13.45 -15.33 -14.58
N SER A 3 -12.13 -15.52 -14.55
CA SER A 3 -11.40 -15.84 -13.33
C SER A 3 -11.58 -14.68 -12.36
N LYS A 4 -12.61 -14.78 -11.51
CA LYS A 4 -12.88 -13.89 -10.39
C LYS A 4 -11.58 -13.87 -9.57
N GLN A 5 -10.76 -12.83 -9.74
CA GLN A 5 -9.51 -12.68 -9.00
C GLN A 5 -9.91 -12.76 -7.53
N ILE A 6 -9.62 -13.89 -6.89
CA ILE A 6 -9.86 -14.10 -5.47
C ILE A 6 -8.86 -13.16 -4.80
N ARG A 7 -9.29 -11.93 -4.49
CA ARG A 7 -8.52 -11.00 -3.69
C ARG A 7 -8.32 -11.68 -2.34
N ARG A 8 -7.07 -11.98 -1.97
CA ARG A 8 -6.79 -12.56 -0.66
C ARG A 8 -7.34 -11.58 0.39
N PRO A 9 -8.18 -12.03 1.33
CA PRO A 9 -8.68 -11.17 2.37
C PRO A 9 -7.49 -10.63 3.16
N VAL A 10 -7.42 -9.30 3.27
CA VAL A 10 -6.37 -8.64 4.04
C VAL A 10 -6.69 -8.85 5.51
N GLY A 11 -5.83 -9.57 6.21
CA GLY A 11 -6.01 -9.83 7.64
C GLY A 11 -5.79 -8.57 8.49
N PRO A 12 -6.23 -8.55 9.75
CA PRO A 12 -6.01 -7.42 10.65
C PRO A 12 -4.53 -7.09 10.85
N ALA A 13 -3.65 -8.10 10.92
CA ALA A 13 -2.20 -7.88 11.01
C ALA A 13 -1.63 -7.19 9.76
N GLN A 14 -2.12 -7.56 8.57
CA GLN A 14 -1.71 -6.98 7.30
C GLN A 14 -2.24 -5.56 7.12
N LEU A 15 -3.45 -5.27 7.59
CA LEU A 15 -3.98 -3.91 7.66
C LEU A 15 -3.14 -3.02 8.57
N THR A 16 -2.76 -3.51 9.75
CA THR A 16 -1.86 -2.77 10.66
C THR A 16 -0.51 -2.47 10.01
N LEU A 17 0.06 -3.47 9.32
CA LEU A 17 1.32 -3.32 8.58
C LEU A 17 1.19 -2.29 7.46
N LEU A 18 0.11 -2.36 6.67
CA LEU A 18 -0.19 -1.41 5.60
C LEU A 18 -0.34 0.00 6.15
N GLN A 19 -1.10 0.18 7.23
CA GLN A 19 -1.31 1.46 7.87
C GLN A 19 0.02 2.07 8.31
N GLN A 20 0.91 1.28 8.94
CA GLN A 20 2.23 1.75 9.36
C GLN A 20 3.10 2.19 8.18
N VAL A 21 3.15 1.40 7.11
CA VAL A 21 3.93 1.72 5.91
C VAL A 21 3.38 2.97 5.23
N PHE A 22 2.06 3.03 5.04
CA PHE A 22 1.37 4.17 4.45
C PHE A 22 1.60 5.45 5.25
N ASP A 23 1.37 5.41 6.56
CA ASP A 23 1.54 6.57 7.43
C ASP A 23 3.00 7.06 7.44
N THR A 24 3.97 6.13 7.47
CA THR A 24 5.39 6.47 7.41
C THR A 24 5.74 7.13 6.07
N ALA A 25 5.30 6.57 4.95
CA ALA A 25 5.53 7.15 3.64
C ALA A 25 4.87 8.54 3.51
N CYS A 26 3.62 8.67 3.94
CA CYS A 26 2.94 9.97 3.96
C CYS A 26 3.69 11.02 4.76
N GLN A 27 4.20 10.66 5.94
CA GLN A 27 4.99 11.57 6.76
C GLN A 27 6.35 11.90 6.13
N GLN A 28 7.04 10.89 5.58
CA GLN A 28 8.39 11.03 5.03
C GLN A 28 8.42 11.85 3.73
N TYR A 29 7.44 11.66 2.86
CA TYR A 29 7.35 12.37 1.58
C TYR A 29 6.36 13.55 1.61
N GLN A 30 5.86 13.91 2.81
CA GLN A 30 4.88 14.98 3.00
C GLN A 30 3.62 14.83 2.14
N ILE A 31 3.22 13.59 1.85
CA ILE A 31 2.02 13.27 1.09
C ILE A 31 0.83 13.36 2.05
N SER A 32 -0.15 14.20 1.69
CA SER A 32 -1.40 14.26 2.44
C SER A 32 -2.21 12.98 2.26
N LYS A 33 -2.70 12.40 3.36
CA LYS A 33 -3.51 11.17 3.30
C LYS A 33 -4.80 11.35 2.49
N ASP A 34 -5.34 12.56 2.50
CA ASP A 34 -6.57 12.94 1.79
C ASP A 34 -6.32 13.48 0.38
N SER A 35 -5.08 13.49 -0.11
CA SER A 35 -4.81 13.88 -1.49
C SER A 35 -5.00 12.69 -2.45
N PRO A 36 -5.18 12.95 -3.76
CA PRO A 36 -5.22 11.90 -4.79
C PRO A 36 -4.01 10.95 -4.74
N ASP A 37 -2.93 11.46 -4.18
CA ASP A 37 -1.63 10.83 -4.09
C ASP A 37 -1.58 9.81 -2.95
N GLY A 38 -2.10 10.19 -1.80
CA GLY A 38 -2.33 9.28 -0.67
C GLY A 38 -3.31 8.18 -1.07
N GLU A 39 -4.39 8.53 -1.77
CA GLU A 39 -5.37 7.55 -2.23
C GLU A 39 -4.75 6.53 -3.21
N ALA A 40 -3.99 7.01 -4.21
CA ALA A 40 -3.30 6.14 -5.17
C ALA A 40 -2.30 5.22 -4.46
N LEU A 41 -1.51 5.75 -3.53
CA LEU A 41 -0.55 4.98 -2.74
C LEU A 41 -1.24 3.89 -1.92
N ALA A 42 -2.32 4.23 -1.21
CA ALA A 42 -3.08 3.28 -0.42
C ALA A 42 -3.65 2.15 -1.28
N LEU A 43 -4.25 2.48 -2.43
CA LEU A 43 -4.80 1.49 -3.35
C LEU A 43 -3.74 0.51 -3.85
N ILE A 44 -2.55 1.02 -4.19
CA ILE A 44 -1.43 0.21 -4.68
C ILE A 44 -0.92 -0.72 -3.58
N LEU A 45 -0.70 -0.21 -2.37
CA LEU A 45 -0.25 -1.02 -1.22
C LEU A 45 -1.26 -2.14 -0.89
N VAL A 46 -2.56 -1.83 -0.90
CA VAL A 46 -3.61 -2.84 -0.70
C VAL A 46 -3.59 -3.89 -1.80
N ASN A 47 -3.43 -3.46 -3.06
CA ASN A 47 -3.36 -4.39 -4.19
C ASN A 47 -2.15 -5.34 -4.07
N SER A 48 -1.00 -4.82 -3.67
CA SER A 48 0.21 -5.60 -3.44
C SER A 48 0.03 -6.64 -2.34
N LEU A 49 -0.58 -6.26 -1.20
CA LEU A 49 -0.94 -7.20 -0.14
C LEU A 49 -1.90 -8.29 -0.62
N GLN A 50 -2.93 -7.92 -1.39
CA GLN A 50 -3.89 -8.88 -1.95
C GLN A 50 -3.24 -9.86 -2.93
N LYS A 51 -2.12 -9.48 -3.57
CA LYS A 51 -1.30 -10.33 -4.42
C LYS A 51 -0.35 -11.24 -3.64
N GLY A 52 -0.26 -11.08 -2.32
CA GLY A 52 0.58 -11.90 -1.43
C GLY A 52 1.90 -11.25 -1.02
N MET A 53 2.05 -9.93 -1.18
CA MET A 53 3.21 -9.19 -0.70
C MET A 53 2.94 -8.68 0.72
N ASP A 54 3.22 -9.50 1.72
CA ASP A 54 3.02 -9.19 3.15
C ASP A 54 4.28 -8.72 3.90
N GLU A 55 5.37 -8.51 3.17
CA GLU A 55 6.62 -8.02 3.73
C GLU A 55 6.61 -6.50 3.88
N LYS A 56 6.91 -6.01 5.10
CA LYS A 56 6.97 -4.59 5.42
C LYS A 56 7.94 -3.84 4.50
N GLU A 57 9.12 -4.41 4.30
CA GLU A 57 10.19 -3.82 3.51
C GLU A 57 9.81 -3.68 2.03
N ALA A 58 9.15 -4.70 1.46
CA ALA A 58 8.67 -4.65 0.08
C ALA A 58 7.60 -3.57 -0.11
N LEU A 59 6.65 -3.46 0.83
CA LEU A 59 5.62 -2.42 0.81
C LEU A 59 6.23 -1.02 1.01
N ALA A 60 7.23 -0.88 1.89
CA ALA A 60 7.92 0.38 2.11
C ALA A 60 8.71 0.82 0.87
N ALA A 61 9.44 -0.09 0.24
CA ALA A 61 10.15 0.17 -1.02
C ALA A 61 9.18 0.57 -2.15
N LEU A 62 8.01 -0.08 -2.21
CA LEU A 62 6.97 0.29 -3.17
C LEU A 62 6.42 1.70 -2.90
N ALA A 63 6.15 2.02 -1.64
CA ALA A 63 5.68 3.34 -1.25
C ALA A 63 6.71 4.43 -1.56
N GLU A 64 7.98 4.15 -1.27
CA GLU A 64 9.10 5.01 -1.58
C GLU A 64 9.24 5.26 -3.09
N ALA A 65 9.23 4.20 -3.91
CA ALA A 65 9.33 4.32 -5.37
C ALA A 65 8.18 5.16 -5.95
N MET A 66 6.96 4.98 -5.45
CA MET A 66 5.78 5.75 -5.84
C MET A 66 5.88 7.22 -5.41
N ALA A 67 6.43 7.48 -4.23
CA ALA A 67 6.57 8.84 -3.73
C ALA A 67 7.72 9.60 -4.41
N GLN A 68 8.79 8.93 -4.81
CA GLN A 68 9.90 9.51 -5.58
C GLN A 68 9.54 9.75 -7.05
N SER A 69 8.60 8.99 -7.61
CA SER A 69 8.13 9.14 -8.99
C SER A 69 7.15 10.32 -9.17
N ARG A 70 7.12 11.26 -8.22
CA ARG A 70 6.29 12.47 -8.23
C ARG A 70 6.96 13.68 -8.84
#